data_AF-A0A9N8J0E2-F1
#
_entry.id   AF-A0A9N8J0E2-F1
#
_cell.length_a   1.000
_cell.length_b   1.000
_cell.length_c   1.000
_cell.angle_alpha   90.00
_cell.angle_beta   90.00
_cell.angle_gamma   90.00
#
_symmetry.space_group_name_H-M   'P 1'
#
loop_
_entity.id
_entity.type
_entity.pdbx_description
1 polymer ?
#
loop_
_entity_poly.entity_id
_entity_poly.type
_entity_poly.pdbx_seq_one_letter_code
_entity_poly.pdbx_strand_id
1 'polypeptide(L)'
;MKNIVYVLLILSCILFNSCKAKLKYYPFSDTPYSIFMKGTKSGVMVTSTKQVLIPPNYEAIDRYLVGETYPPTSKQIFYIGYSPLDTITWNSKSFLFNVNGKLLYTFDEGESIKSLFHYNKQLYLITKKQFLGEPTIPEQTNLIKFDDKLLRLDDNKAIEICSYPVITHLDKNMIYLNSDNQFGYFDLNTDKKILLKLYKDFQSYLYVKKKNEIWAQKSNSETGKPNPYYDTVIDSTLNIKPNTAKNVLMAYDKYYFSETEKGIQIVDFDGTAAPFAYPFLEPVKNRVAFYINTFGREAITDKLFTFSPRKEGDIIGIIDQSGKIILPAEFNLIAMQEIHYYYQPSEELRNFFKENKLLNFYYFTVKNEDTHDVYALYNQEGQEIIKLKEDKKDRWTYQFDLMEQNRLQIKFQCSNKTKIYDLKTKELIAVGPRQW
;
A
#
# COMPACT_ATOMS: atom_id res chain seq x y z
N MET A 1 -39.45 22.54 47.34
CA MET A 1 -38.17 23.06 46.80
C MET A 1 -37.11 21.98 46.52
N LYS A 2 -36.94 20.93 47.35
CA LYS A 2 -35.91 19.88 47.12
C LYS A 2 -36.05 19.11 45.78
N ASN A 3 -37.27 18.88 45.30
CA ASN A 3 -37.50 18.15 44.03
C ASN A 3 -37.19 18.98 42.78
N ILE A 4 -37.29 20.32 42.86
CA ILE A 4 -36.99 21.19 41.72
C ILE A 4 -35.49 21.24 41.46
N VAL A 5 -34.67 21.23 42.53
CA VAL A 5 -33.21 21.18 42.41
C VAL A 5 -32.75 19.87 41.78
N TYR A 6 -33.35 18.73 42.16
CA TYR A 6 -33.02 17.43 41.56
C TYR A 6 -33.43 17.34 40.08
N VAL A 7 -34.60 17.87 39.73
CA VAL A 7 -35.07 17.92 38.34
C VAL A 7 -34.20 18.86 37.51
N LEU A 8 -33.79 20.02 38.04
CA LEU A 8 -32.84 20.92 37.40
C LEU A 8 -31.44 20.32 37.28
N LEU A 9 -30.98 19.51 38.25
CA LEU A 9 -29.70 18.82 38.17
C LEU A 9 -29.72 17.76 37.07
N ILE A 10 -30.78 16.95 37.00
CA ILE A 10 -30.98 15.94 35.95
C ILE A 10 -31.12 16.61 34.58
N LEU A 11 -31.90 17.70 34.46
CA LEU A 11 -31.99 18.49 33.23
C LEU A 11 -30.66 19.13 32.85
N SER A 12 -29.86 19.60 33.81
CA SER A 12 -28.51 20.10 33.53
C SER A 12 -27.58 18.98 33.08
N CYS A 13 -27.63 17.79 33.67
CA CYS A 13 -26.84 16.63 33.23
C CYS A 13 -27.25 16.14 31.84
N ILE A 14 -28.53 16.22 31.49
CA ILE A 14 -29.04 15.92 30.14
C ILE A 14 -28.59 17.02 29.17
N LEU A 15 -28.66 18.30 29.57
CA LEU A 15 -28.22 19.44 28.76
C LEU A 15 -26.70 19.43 28.54
N PHE A 16 -25.90 19.11 29.54
CA PHE A 16 -24.44 18.93 29.42
C PHE A 16 -24.06 17.68 28.62
N ASN A 17 -24.83 16.58 28.70
CA ASN A 17 -24.70 15.45 27.77
C ASN A 17 -25.18 15.77 26.34
N SER A 18 -26.07 16.75 26.16
CA SER A 18 -26.53 17.24 24.86
C SER A 18 -25.58 18.29 24.26
N CYS A 19 -24.82 18.99 25.11
CA CYS A 19 -23.58 19.69 24.76
C CYS A 19 -22.44 18.68 24.56
N LYS A 20 -22.69 17.62 23.79
CA LYS A 20 -21.61 17.00 23.02
C LYS A 20 -21.09 18.11 22.13
N ALA A 21 -19.94 18.68 22.49
CA ALA A 21 -19.15 19.45 21.56
C ALA A 21 -19.16 18.65 20.25
N LYS A 22 -19.78 19.21 19.20
CA LYS A 22 -19.82 18.58 17.88
C LYS A 22 -18.36 18.48 17.45
N LEU A 23 -17.77 17.32 17.73
CA LEU A 23 -16.45 16.94 17.27
C LEU A 23 -16.51 17.03 15.75
N LYS A 24 -15.79 18.00 15.18
CA LYS A 24 -15.59 18.07 13.74
C LYS A 24 -14.54 17.02 13.40
N TYR A 25 -14.98 15.92 12.82
CA TYR A 25 -14.14 14.89 12.20
C TYR A 25 -14.74 14.52 10.85
N TYR A 26 -13.92 14.00 9.95
CA TYR A 26 -14.35 13.49 8.66
C TYR A 26 -14.46 11.97 8.74
N PRO A 27 -15.66 11.38 8.90
CA PRO A 27 -15.82 9.92 8.87
C PRO A 27 -15.61 9.40 7.45
N PHE A 28 -14.72 8.42 7.28
CA PHE A 28 -14.66 7.60 6.07
C PHE A 28 -15.58 6.38 6.27
N SER A 29 -16.43 6.07 5.30
CA SER A 29 -17.68 5.32 5.51
C SER A 29 -17.53 3.87 5.98
N ASP A 30 -16.35 3.24 5.90
CA ASP A 30 -16.17 1.83 6.28
C ASP A 30 -14.84 1.53 7.02
N THR A 31 -14.11 2.59 7.36
CA THR A 31 -12.86 2.53 8.13
C THR A 31 -12.90 3.62 9.20
N PRO A 32 -12.63 3.31 10.49
CA PRO A 32 -12.57 4.32 11.54
C PRO A 32 -11.21 5.04 11.47
N TYR A 33 -10.89 5.55 10.28
CA TYR A 33 -9.87 6.55 10.07
C TYR A 33 -10.50 7.88 10.47
N SER A 34 -9.91 8.57 11.46
CA SER A 34 -10.40 9.87 11.91
C SER A 34 -9.23 10.83 12.01
N ILE A 35 -9.21 11.80 11.11
CA ILE A 35 -8.34 12.98 11.24
C ILE A 35 -9.04 13.94 12.19
N PHE A 36 -8.32 14.36 13.22
CA PHE A 36 -8.77 15.38 14.16
C PHE A 36 -8.25 16.74 13.69
N MET A 37 -9.09 17.77 13.77
CA MET A 37 -8.63 19.12 13.48
C MET A 37 -7.59 19.56 14.50
N LYS A 38 -6.44 20.07 14.04
CA LYS A 38 -5.38 20.64 14.89
C LYS A 38 -5.99 21.60 15.93
N GLY A 39 -5.77 21.31 17.22
CA GLY A 39 -6.32 22.08 18.35
C GLY A 39 -7.48 21.41 19.11
N THR A 40 -8.00 20.26 18.66
CA THR A 40 -8.97 19.47 19.43
C THR A 40 -8.32 18.84 20.68
N LYS A 41 -8.87 19.16 21.86
CA LYS A 41 -8.42 18.67 23.18
C LYS A 41 -9.02 17.31 23.58
N SER A 42 -9.72 16.61 22.70
CA SER A 42 -10.26 15.27 22.99
C SER A 42 -10.82 14.67 21.70
N GLY A 43 -10.46 13.43 21.40
CA GLY A 43 -11.07 12.65 20.32
C GLY A 43 -12.00 11.59 20.90
N VAL A 44 -13.14 11.34 20.26
CA VAL A 44 -13.95 10.14 20.54
C VAL A 44 -13.98 9.32 19.27
N MET A 45 -13.36 8.15 19.29
CA MET A 45 -13.54 7.18 18.22
C MET A 45 -14.84 6.43 18.48
N VAL A 46 -15.77 6.52 17.52
CA VAL A 46 -17.03 5.81 17.59
C VAL A 46 -16.92 4.58 16.70
N THR A 47 -17.00 3.40 17.30
CA THR A 47 -17.23 2.14 16.58
C THR A 47 -18.72 1.82 16.58
N SER A 48 -19.16 0.83 15.79
CA SER A 48 -20.57 0.39 15.78
C SER A 48 -21.08 -0.10 17.14
N THR A 49 -20.18 -0.43 18.08
CA THR A 49 -20.54 -1.02 19.37
C THR A 49 -20.08 -0.23 20.59
N LYS A 50 -19.11 0.69 20.45
CA LYS A 50 -18.53 1.46 21.58
C LYS A 50 -17.95 2.80 21.15
N GLN A 51 -17.96 3.74 22.09
CA GLN A 51 -17.18 4.98 22.03
C GLN A 51 -15.88 4.77 22.81
N VAL A 52 -14.74 5.02 22.17
CA VAL A 52 -13.41 4.98 22.77
C VAL A 52 -12.94 6.42 22.92
N LEU A 53 -12.73 6.84 24.17
CA LEU A 53 -12.13 8.13 24.49
C LEU A 53 -10.65 8.08 24.19
N ILE A 54 -10.20 8.96 23.31
CA ILE A 54 -8.81 9.15 22.97
C ILE A 54 -8.32 10.39 23.72
N PRO A 55 -7.13 10.33 24.34
CA PRO A 55 -6.55 11.49 25.01
C PRO A 55 -6.47 12.75 24.12
N PRO A 56 -6.49 13.95 24.71
CA PRO A 56 -6.15 15.20 24.01
C PRO A 56 -4.81 15.09 23.27
N ASN A 57 -4.66 15.76 22.12
CA ASN A 57 -3.40 16.07 21.42
C ASN A 57 -2.96 15.18 20.23
N TYR A 58 -3.80 14.27 19.73
CA TYR A 58 -3.49 13.55 18.48
C TYR A 58 -4.11 14.23 17.26
N GLU A 59 -3.37 14.27 16.16
CA GLU A 59 -3.79 14.84 14.87
C GLU A 59 -4.55 13.81 14.02
N ALA A 60 -4.15 12.54 14.08
CA ALA A 60 -4.81 11.46 13.35
C ALA A 60 -4.78 10.16 14.16
N ILE A 61 -5.83 9.34 14.00
CA ILE A 61 -5.85 7.97 14.50
C ILE A 61 -6.34 7.00 13.44
N ASP A 62 -5.57 5.93 13.29
CA ASP A 62 -5.75 4.90 12.28
C ASP A 62 -6.04 3.56 12.94
N ARG A 63 -6.91 2.77 12.32
CA ARG A 63 -7.13 1.37 12.72
C ARG A 63 -6.06 0.48 12.14
N TYR A 64 -5.46 -0.32 13.01
CA TYR A 64 -4.50 -1.37 12.65
C TYR A 64 -5.10 -2.75 12.96
N LEU A 65 -4.98 -3.69 12.03
CA LEU A 65 -5.51 -5.05 12.18
C LEU A 65 -4.38 -6.07 12.29
N VAL A 66 -4.52 -7.01 13.22
CA VAL A 66 -3.58 -8.10 13.44
C VAL A 66 -4.24 -9.43 13.02
N GLY A 67 -3.95 -9.86 11.79
CA GLY A 67 -4.44 -11.12 11.22
C GLY A 67 -5.42 -10.96 10.06
N GLU A 68 -5.80 -12.09 9.46
CA GLU A 68 -6.52 -12.15 8.17
C GLU A 68 -7.99 -12.60 8.30
N THR A 69 -8.51 -12.80 9.52
CA THR A 69 -9.89 -13.27 9.73
C THR A 69 -10.91 -12.15 9.52
N TYR A 70 -12.00 -12.45 8.80
CA TYR A 70 -13.12 -11.54 8.58
C TYR A 70 -14.45 -12.16 9.07
N PRO A 71 -15.25 -11.45 9.90
CA PRO A 71 -14.94 -10.15 10.52
C PRO A 71 -13.81 -10.28 11.58
N PRO A 72 -12.99 -9.24 11.77
CA PRO A 72 -11.92 -9.27 12.77
C PRO A 72 -12.50 -9.31 14.19
N THR A 73 -11.89 -10.11 15.06
CA THR A 73 -12.24 -10.14 16.49
C THR A 73 -11.67 -8.92 17.21
N SER A 74 -12.21 -8.59 18.38
CA SER A 74 -11.74 -7.45 19.18
C SER A 74 -10.26 -7.54 19.57
N LYS A 75 -9.70 -8.75 19.71
CA LYS A 75 -8.27 -8.98 20.00
C LYS A 75 -7.33 -8.68 18.83
N GLN A 76 -7.89 -8.49 17.64
CA GLN A 76 -7.17 -8.24 16.39
C GLN A 76 -7.26 -6.78 15.97
N ILE A 77 -7.97 -5.93 16.73
CA ILE A 77 -8.18 -4.52 16.41
C ILE A 77 -7.32 -3.67 17.35
N PHE A 78 -6.50 -2.82 16.75
CA PHE A 78 -5.65 -1.86 17.44
C PHE A 78 -5.80 -0.48 16.79
N TYR A 79 -5.30 0.54 17.47
CA TYR A 79 -5.32 1.91 16.98
C TYR A 79 -3.94 2.54 17.09
N ILE A 80 -3.53 3.28 16.07
CA ILE A 80 -2.29 4.05 16.04
C ILE A 80 -2.66 5.52 16.04
N GLY A 81 -2.22 6.26 17.05
CA GLY A 81 -2.36 7.71 17.09
C GLY A 81 -1.06 8.41 16.76
N TYR A 82 -1.18 9.56 16.08
CA TYR A 82 -0.07 10.40 15.67
C TYR A 82 -0.18 11.78 16.29
N SER A 83 0.90 12.27 16.90
CA SER A 83 1.04 13.64 17.38
C SER A 83 2.17 14.32 16.61
N PRO A 84 1.94 15.39 15.85
CA PRO A 84 3.00 16.14 15.20
C PRO A 84 3.90 16.79 16.27
N LEU A 85 5.21 16.71 16.09
CA LEU A 85 6.20 17.39 16.94
C LEU A 85 6.64 18.72 16.31
N ASP A 86 6.77 18.77 14.98
CA ASP A 86 7.06 19.98 14.21
C ASP A 86 6.42 19.88 12.81
N THR A 87 5.79 20.97 12.36
CA THR A 87 5.19 21.09 11.02
C THR A 87 6.21 21.16 9.89
N ILE A 88 7.48 21.48 10.19
CA ILE A 88 8.53 21.67 9.19
C ILE A 88 9.23 20.34 8.86
N THR A 89 9.51 19.53 9.87
CA THR A 89 10.26 18.27 9.73
C THR A 89 9.39 17.03 9.53
N TRP A 90 8.06 17.17 9.61
CA TRP A 90 7.11 16.06 9.51
C TRP A 90 7.37 14.93 10.53
N ASN A 91 8.12 15.25 11.59
CA ASN A 91 8.34 14.34 12.70
C ASN A 91 7.05 14.20 13.51
N SER A 92 6.64 12.96 13.74
CA SER A 92 5.51 12.63 14.59
C SER A 92 5.94 11.70 15.71
N LYS A 93 5.21 11.79 16.82
CA LYS A 93 5.25 10.81 17.89
C LYS A 93 4.05 9.90 17.74
N SER A 94 4.30 8.60 17.62
CA SER A 94 3.26 7.59 17.45
C SER A 94 2.87 6.98 18.81
N PHE A 95 1.67 6.42 18.89
CA PHE A 95 1.12 5.78 20.09
C PHE A 95 0.25 4.58 19.68
N LEU A 96 0.44 3.43 20.32
CA LEU A 96 -0.34 2.21 20.04
C LEU A 96 -1.35 1.99 21.16
N PHE A 97 -2.62 1.81 20.79
CA PHE A 97 -3.71 1.51 21.69
C PHE A 97 -4.38 0.18 21.33
N ASN A 98 -4.94 -0.51 22.30
CA ASN A 98 -5.85 -1.63 22.04
C ASN A 98 -7.26 -1.14 21.66
N VAL A 99 -8.13 -2.07 21.27
CA VAL A 99 -9.54 -1.79 20.91
C VAL A 99 -10.36 -1.06 21.99
N ASN A 100 -9.95 -1.15 23.26
CA ASN A 100 -10.62 -0.47 24.37
C ASN A 100 -10.02 0.92 24.67
N GLY A 101 -9.04 1.39 23.89
CA GLY A 101 -8.36 2.68 24.08
C GLY A 101 -7.26 2.66 25.15
N LYS A 102 -6.86 1.50 25.68
CA LYS A 102 -5.72 1.41 26.59
C LYS A 102 -4.43 1.60 25.79
N LEU A 103 -3.61 2.56 26.20
CA LEU A 103 -2.26 2.77 25.66
C LEU A 103 -1.40 1.53 25.96
N LEU A 104 -0.81 0.95 24.92
CA LEU A 104 0.08 -0.21 25.01
C LEU A 104 1.54 0.20 24.85
N TYR A 105 1.83 1.15 23.96
CA TYR A 105 3.20 1.58 23.68
C TYR A 105 3.25 3.03 23.20
N THR A 106 4.30 3.76 23.64
CA THR A 106 4.64 5.10 23.16
C THR A 106 5.93 4.98 22.36
N PHE A 107 5.89 5.41 21.11
CA PHE A 107 7.02 5.29 20.20
C PHE A 107 8.03 6.42 20.43
N ASP A 108 9.28 6.17 20.07
CA ASP A 108 10.28 7.22 19.93
C ASP A 108 9.90 8.16 18.78
N GLU A 109 10.53 9.34 18.75
CA GLU A 109 10.30 10.30 17.67
C GLU A 109 10.66 9.72 16.29
N GLY A 110 9.71 9.83 15.35
CA GLY A 110 9.84 9.26 14.01
C GLY A 110 9.76 7.73 13.98
N GLU A 111 9.37 7.07 15.06
CA GLU A 111 9.16 5.62 15.11
C GLU A 111 7.66 5.28 14.93
N SER A 112 7.39 4.19 14.21
CA SER A 112 6.05 3.71 13.87
C SER A 112 6.00 2.19 13.85
N ILE A 113 4.80 1.62 13.62
CA ILE A 113 4.60 0.18 13.55
C ILE A 113 5.14 -0.37 12.24
N LYS A 114 6.09 -1.30 12.33
CA LYS A 114 6.47 -2.17 11.21
C LYS A 114 5.53 -3.37 11.12
N SER A 115 5.34 -4.05 12.24
CA SER A 115 4.48 -5.24 12.34
C SER A 115 3.97 -5.40 13.77
N LEU A 116 2.74 -5.91 13.92
CA LEU A 116 2.14 -6.24 15.21
C LEU A 116 1.47 -7.62 15.07
N PHE A 117 1.81 -8.56 15.95
CA PHE A 117 1.35 -9.96 15.83
C PHE A 117 1.21 -10.66 17.17
N HIS A 118 0.36 -11.69 17.23
CA HIS A 118 0.23 -12.55 18.40
C HIS A 118 1.05 -13.83 18.22
N TYR A 119 1.77 -14.24 19.25
CA TYR A 119 2.44 -15.53 19.35
C TYR A 119 2.27 -16.09 20.77
N ASN A 120 1.86 -17.36 20.92
CA ASN A 120 1.59 -17.99 22.22
C ASN A 120 0.73 -17.13 23.18
N LYS A 121 -0.30 -16.46 22.65
CA LYS A 121 -1.20 -15.52 23.38
C LYS A 121 -0.53 -14.24 23.87
N GLN A 122 0.74 -14.01 23.55
CA GLN A 122 1.46 -12.77 23.81
C GLN A 122 1.46 -11.88 22.55
N LEU A 123 1.43 -10.57 22.76
CA LEU A 123 1.44 -9.59 21.68
C LEU A 123 2.87 -9.09 21.48
N TYR A 124 3.35 -9.10 20.24
CA TYR A 124 4.67 -8.63 19.86
C TYR A 124 4.55 -7.48 18.85
N LEU A 125 5.43 -6.49 19.01
CA LEU A 125 5.53 -5.31 18.17
C LEU A 125 6.94 -5.24 17.58
N ILE A 126 7.03 -5.11 16.27
CA ILE A 126 8.25 -4.68 15.59
C ILE A 126 8.07 -3.22 15.22
N THR A 127 8.98 -2.38 15.70
CA THR A 127 9.00 -0.96 15.35
C THR A 127 9.90 -0.73 14.15
N LYS A 128 9.64 0.36 13.41
CA LYS A 128 10.55 0.90 12.39
C LYS A 128 10.64 2.41 12.56
N LYS A 129 11.78 2.99 12.22
CA LYS A 129 11.89 4.44 12.09
C LYS A 129 11.42 4.87 10.70
N GLN A 130 10.41 5.73 10.63
CA GLN A 130 9.88 6.34 9.42
C GLN A 130 10.00 7.86 9.50
N PHE A 131 10.75 8.45 8.58
CA PHE A 131 10.59 9.86 8.25
C PHE A 131 9.47 9.98 7.21
N LEU A 132 8.36 10.63 7.56
CA LEU A 132 7.28 10.93 6.61
C LEU A 132 7.80 11.96 5.60
N GLY A 133 7.94 11.59 4.32
CA GLY A 133 8.33 12.55 3.27
C GLY A 133 8.91 11.96 2.00
N GLU A 134 9.50 10.77 2.03
CA GLU A 134 9.96 10.09 0.81
C GLU A 134 9.09 8.85 0.54
N PRO A 135 8.30 8.83 -0.55
CA PRO A 135 7.71 7.59 -1.07
C PRO A 135 8.87 6.71 -1.53
N THR A 136 9.36 5.85 -0.64
CA THR A 136 10.49 4.98 -0.94
C THR A 136 10.03 3.84 -1.83
N ILE A 137 10.58 3.83 -3.05
CA ILE A 137 10.64 2.66 -3.92
C ILE A 137 11.24 1.51 -3.08
N PRO A 138 10.61 0.32 -3.02
CA PRO A 138 11.04 -0.78 -2.15
C PRO A 138 12.50 -1.24 -2.32
N GLU A 139 13.16 -0.84 -3.40
CA GLU A 139 14.49 -1.29 -3.83
C GLU A 139 15.61 -0.29 -3.54
N GLN A 140 15.29 0.93 -3.07
CA GLN A 140 16.28 1.91 -2.61
C GLN A 140 16.04 2.26 -1.15
N THR A 141 16.26 1.29 -0.28
CA THR A 141 16.58 1.57 1.13
C THR A 141 17.85 2.41 1.17
N ASN A 142 17.70 3.74 1.20
CA ASN A 142 18.67 4.56 1.90
C ASN A 142 18.62 4.09 3.36
N LEU A 143 19.58 3.23 3.69
CA LEU A 143 19.92 2.74 5.02
C LEU A 143 20.30 3.94 5.91
N ILE A 144 19.30 4.70 6.36
CA ILE A 144 19.49 5.59 7.48
C ILE A 144 19.50 4.67 8.72
N LYS A 145 20.71 4.46 9.24
CA LYS A 145 21.18 3.64 10.38
C LYS A 145 20.25 3.59 11.61
N PHE A 146 19.10 2.92 11.53
CA PHE A 146 18.28 2.65 12.72
C PHE A 146 17.83 1.20 12.72
N ASP A 147 18.12 0.52 13.83
CA ASP A 147 17.71 -0.85 14.06
C ASP A 147 16.20 -0.91 14.34
N ASP A 148 15.51 -1.85 13.70
CA ASP A 148 14.18 -2.28 14.13
C ASP A 148 14.26 -2.87 15.53
N LYS A 149 13.27 -2.59 16.37
CA LYS A 149 13.16 -3.18 17.72
C LYS A 149 12.06 -4.22 17.76
N LEU A 150 12.35 -5.39 18.31
CA LEU A 150 11.35 -6.37 18.70
C LEU A 150 10.97 -6.14 20.17
N LEU A 151 9.70 -5.88 20.41
CA LEU A 151 9.11 -5.69 21.72
C LEU A 151 8.08 -6.78 21.99
N ARG A 152 8.10 -7.36 23.19
CA ARG A 152 6.92 -8.03 23.75
C ARG A 152 6.10 -7.01 24.52
N LEU A 153 4.81 -6.94 24.23
CA LEU A 153 3.84 -6.08 24.90
C LEU A 153 3.12 -6.90 25.97
N ASP A 154 3.63 -6.82 27.20
CA ASP A 154 2.98 -7.42 28.37
C ASP A 154 1.94 -6.45 28.95
N ASP A 155 1.05 -6.96 29.81
CA ASP A 155 -0.14 -6.23 30.29
C ASP A 155 0.15 -4.84 30.87
N ASN A 156 1.38 -4.57 31.33
CA ASN A 156 1.78 -3.30 31.94
C ASN A 156 3.10 -2.71 31.44
N LYS A 157 3.82 -3.36 30.52
CA LYS A 157 5.11 -2.85 30.02
C LYS A 157 5.46 -3.44 28.66
N ALA A 158 6.14 -2.65 27.84
CA ALA A 158 6.86 -3.16 26.68
C ALA A 158 8.26 -3.59 27.11
N ILE A 159 8.66 -4.80 26.75
CA ILE A 159 10.00 -5.35 26.98
C ILE A 159 10.69 -5.45 25.64
N GLU A 160 11.78 -4.72 25.46
CA GLU A 160 12.66 -4.89 24.30
C GLU A 160 13.38 -6.23 24.42
N ILE A 161 13.20 -7.05 23.40
CA ILE A 161 13.80 -8.37 23.30
C ILE A 161 15.12 -8.28 22.53
N CYS A 162 15.12 -7.57 21.40
CA CYS A 162 16.30 -7.35 20.58
C CYS A 162 16.12 -6.18 19.62
N SER A 163 17.25 -5.68 19.11
CA SER A 163 17.34 -4.63 18.09
C SER A 163 18.30 -5.07 16.99
N TYR A 164 17.89 -4.96 15.72
CA TYR A 164 18.71 -5.29 14.55
C TYR A 164 18.37 -4.41 13.34
N PRO A 165 19.28 -4.26 12.35
CA PRO A 165 19.05 -3.37 11.21
C PRO A 165 17.74 -3.61 10.47
N VAL A 166 17.35 -4.89 10.31
CA VAL A 166 16.05 -5.27 9.74
C VAL A 166 15.54 -6.51 10.45
N ILE A 167 14.35 -6.42 11.05
CA ILE A 167 13.64 -7.53 11.68
C ILE A 167 12.38 -7.87 10.86
N THR A 168 12.20 -9.15 10.51
CA THR A 168 11.02 -9.67 9.82
C THR A 168 10.42 -10.83 10.61
N HIS A 169 9.13 -10.71 10.94
CA HIS A 169 8.39 -11.76 11.63
C HIS A 169 7.91 -12.86 10.67
N LEU A 170 8.12 -14.12 11.05
CA LEU A 170 7.72 -15.32 10.32
C LEU A 170 6.82 -16.28 11.14
N ASP A 171 5.60 -15.88 11.45
CA ASP A 171 4.60 -16.72 12.14
C ASP A 171 5.06 -17.31 13.48
N LYS A 172 5.87 -18.38 13.48
CA LYS A 172 6.50 -18.97 14.67
C LYS A 172 7.91 -18.48 14.97
N ASN A 173 8.57 -17.92 13.96
CA ASN A 173 9.99 -17.66 13.97
C ASN A 173 10.29 -16.21 13.57
N MET A 174 11.41 -15.63 13.99
CA MET A 174 11.83 -14.30 13.55
C MET A 174 13.18 -14.35 12.85
N ILE A 175 13.24 -13.83 11.63
CA ILE A 175 14.51 -13.61 10.93
C ILE A 175 14.87 -12.14 11.06
N TYR A 176 16.13 -11.87 11.37
CA TYR A 176 16.70 -10.57 11.10
C TYR A 176 17.81 -10.67 10.05
N LEU A 177 17.90 -9.62 9.25
CA LEU A 177 18.94 -9.40 8.25
C LEU A 177 19.90 -8.35 8.80
N ASN A 178 21.19 -8.69 8.88
CA ASN A 178 22.23 -7.69 9.10
C ASN A 178 22.83 -7.24 7.75
N SER A 179 23.51 -6.09 7.73
CA SER A 179 24.18 -5.48 6.57
C SER A 179 25.17 -6.40 5.84
N ASP A 180 25.61 -7.48 6.49
CA ASP A 180 26.68 -8.37 6.02
C ASP A 180 26.16 -9.71 5.45
N ASN A 181 24.93 -9.76 4.93
CA ASN A 181 24.28 -10.99 4.43
C ASN A 181 24.21 -12.12 5.49
N GLN A 182 24.10 -11.73 6.76
CA GLN A 182 24.01 -12.63 7.90
C GLN A 182 22.55 -12.84 8.29
N PHE A 183 22.17 -14.09 8.54
CA PHE A 183 20.85 -14.47 9.01
C PHE A 183 20.96 -14.97 10.44
N GLY A 184 20.16 -14.37 11.31
CA GLY A 184 19.90 -14.89 12.65
C GLY A 184 18.44 -15.26 12.80
N TYR A 185 18.21 -16.26 13.65
CA TYR A 185 16.88 -16.68 14.04
C TYR A 185 16.64 -16.33 15.52
N PHE A 186 15.48 -15.77 15.82
CA PHE A 186 15.05 -15.56 17.18
C PHE A 186 13.85 -16.44 17.50
N ASP A 187 14.01 -17.32 18.49
CA ASP A 187 12.95 -18.22 18.94
C ASP A 187 12.07 -17.55 19.98
N LEU A 188 10.85 -17.23 19.55
CA LEU A 188 9.83 -16.59 20.37
C LEU A 188 9.34 -17.48 21.53
N ASN A 189 9.56 -18.81 21.50
CA ASN A 189 9.17 -19.68 22.63
C ASN A 189 10.10 -19.55 23.82
N THR A 190 11.39 -19.32 23.55
CA THR A 190 12.42 -19.32 24.57
C THR A 190 12.91 -17.91 24.92
N ASP A 191 12.45 -16.90 24.18
CA ASP A 191 13.05 -15.56 24.12
C ASP A 191 14.58 -15.61 23.93
N LYS A 192 15.09 -16.69 23.33
CA LYS A 192 16.53 -16.89 23.12
C LYS A 192 16.88 -16.60 21.66
N LYS A 193 17.98 -15.87 21.52
CA LYS A 193 18.69 -15.75 20.26
C LYS A 193 19.27 -17.13 19.90
N ILE A 194 18.86 -17.67 18.76
CA ILE A 194 19.48 -18.85 18.17
C ILE A 194 20.50 -18.36 17.13
N LEU A 195 21.71 -18.91 17.23
CA LEU A 195 22.93 -18.33 16.65
C LEU A 195 22.86 -18.09 15.13
N LEU A 196 23.50 -16.98 14.78
CA LEU A 196 23.88 -16.53 13.45
C LEU A 196 24.48 -17.66 12.60
N LYS A 197 23.94 -17.89 11.40
CA LYS A 197 24.65 -18.64 10.35
C LYS A 197 25.03 -17.67 9.24
N LEU A 198 26.34 -17.55 9.02
CA LEU A 198 26.88 -16.79 7.90
C LEU A 198 26.81 -17.67 6.65
N TYR A 199 26.14 -17.19 5.62
CA TYR A 199 26.11 -17.84 4.32
C TYR A 199 26.76 -16.94 3.27
N LYS A 200 28.07 -17.11 3.09
CA LYS A 200 28.88 -16.26 2.19
C LYS A 200 28.56 -16.46 0.71
N ASP A 201 27.89 -17.56 0.36
CA ASP A 201 27.69 -17.93 -1.03
C ASP A 201 26.42 -17.34 -1.63
N PHE A 202 25.50 -16.79 -0.84
CA PHE A 202 24.24 -16.23 -1.34
C PHE A 202 24.37 -14.72 -1.60
N GLN A 203 23.81 -14.28 -2.72
CA GLN A 203 23.87 -12.88 -3.15
C GLN A 203 22.57 -12.13 -2.87
N SER A 204 21.45 -12.83 -2.99
CA SER A 204 20.11 -12.27 -2.82
C SER A 204 19.24 -13.21 -2.02
N TYR A 205 18.30 -12.64 -1.30
CA TYR A 205 17.37 -13.36 -0.44
C TYR A 205 15.98 -12.82 -0.61
N LEU A 206 15.01 -13.73 -0.55
CA LEU A 206 13.62 -13.44 -0.73
C LEU A 206 12.82 -14.18 0.33
N TYR A 207 12.11 -13.44 1.17
CA TYR A 207 11.23 -14.06 2.15
C TYR A 207 9.91 -14.46 1.49
N VAL A 208 9.53 -15.74 1.67
CA VAL A 208 8.27 -16.29 1.17
C VAL A 208 7.34 -16.57 2.35
N LYS A 209 6.54 -15.57 2.70
CA LYS A 209 5.65 -15.59 3.86
C LYS A 209 4.73 -16.81 3.91
N LYS A 210 4.08 -17.14 2.79
CA LYS A 210 3.11 -18.24 2.71
C LYS A 210 3.74 -19.63 2.96
N LYS A 211 5.03 -19.80 2.69
CA LYS A 211 5.77 -21.04 2.95
C LYS A 211 6.54 -21.02 4.26
N ASN A 212 6.68 -19.85 4.88
CA ASN A 212 7.57 -19.65 6.02
C ASN A 212 9.03 -20.08 5.70
N GLU A 213 9.52 -19.64 4.55
CA GLU A 213 10.82 -20.02 3.98
C GLU A 213 11.57 -18.77 3.48
N ILE A 214 12.90 -18.82 3.48
CA ILE A 214 13.74 -17.87 2.74
C ILE A 214 14.20 -18.57 1.47
N TRP A 215 13.91 -17.98 0.34
CA TRP A 215 14.45 -18.40 -0.94
C TRP A 215 15.71 -17.58 -1.21
N ALA A 216 16.80 -18.23 -1.62
CA ALA A 216 18.10 -17.59 -1.79
C ALA A 216 18.69 -17.87 -3.18
N GLN A 217 19.36 -16.86 -3.74
CA GLN A 217 20.16 -16.98 -4.98
C GLN A 217 21.61 -17.28 -4.61
N LYS A 218 22.10 -18.46 -4.99
CA LYS A 218 23.50 -18.83 -4.77
C LYS A 218 24.40 -18.23 -5.87
N SER A 219 25.58 -17.75 -5.50
CA SER A 219 26.63 -17.41 -6.44
C SER A 219 27.04 -18.65 -7.23
N ASN A 220 27.22 -18.51 -8.53
CA ASN A 220 27.87 -19.57 -9.30
C ASN A 220 29.35 -19.62 -8.88
N SER A 221 29.77 -20.74 -8.28
CA SER A 221 31.13 -20.93 -7.76
C SER A 221 32.22 -20.90 -8.83
N GLU A 222 31.88 -21.19 -10.09
CA GLU A 222 32.83 -21.24 -11.21
C GLU A 222 32.98 -19.87 -11.89
N THR A 223 31.90 -19.08 -11.97
CA THR A 223 31.90 -17.80 -12.71
C THR A 223 31.83 -16.57 -11.82
N GLY A 224 31.55 -16.72 -10.53
CA GLY A 224 31.32 -15.62 -9.57
C GLY A 224 30.05 -14.80 -9.87
N LYS A 225 29.29 -15.14 -10.92
CA LYS A 225 28.08 -14.43 -11.32
C LYS A 225 26.87 -14.87 -10.48
N PRO A 226 25.88 -14.00 -10.28
CA PRO A 226 24.62 -14.38 -9.64
C PRO A 226 23.96 -15.53 -10.39
N ASN A 227 23.49 -16.56 -9.69
CA ASN A 227 22.45 -17.42 -10.25
C ASN A 227 21.21 -16.53 -10.48
N PRO A 228 20.64 -16.49 -11.70
CA PRO A 228 19.42 -15.73 -11.96
C PRO A 228 18.21 -16.24 -11.16
N TYR A 229 18.28 -17.47 -10.62
CA TYR A 229 17.17 -18.12 -9.95
C TYR A 229 17.37 -18.30 -8.45
N TYR A 230 16.28 -18.16 -7.71
CA TYR A 230 16.18 -18.56 -6.31
C TYR A 230 16.07 -20.09 -6.18
N ASP A 231 17.21 -20.77 -6.34
CA ASP A 231 17.32 -22.22 -6.42
C ASP A 231 17.48 -22.92 -5.06
N THR A 232 17.62 -22.15 -3.98
CA THR A 232 17.91 -22.66 -2.64
C THR A 232 16.87 -22.15 -1.65
N VAL A 233 16.53 -22.99 -0.66
CA VAL A 233 15.61 -22.66 0.42
C VAL A 233 16.30 -22.84 1.76
N ILE A 234 16.13 -21.85 2.63
CA ILE A 234 16.40 -21.93 4.06
C ILE A 234 15.04 -22.02 4.75
N ASP A 235 14.75 -23.16 5.35
CA ASP A 235 13.48 -23.32 6.08
C ASP A 235 13.52 -22.68 7.47
N SER A 236 12.38 -22.68 8.14
CA SER A 236 12.23 -22.17 9.50
C SER A 236 13.20 -22.80 10.54
N THR A 237 13.75 -23.98 10.27
CA THR A 237 14.74 -24.65 11.14
C THR A 237 16.20 -24.34 10.75
N LEU A 238 16.44 -23.42 9.83
CA LEU A 238 17.74 -23.07 9.27
C LEU A 238 18.43 -24.25 8.55
N ASN A 239 17.63 -25.20 8.05
CA ASN A 239 18.12 -26.23 7.14
C ASN A 239 18.12 -25.68 5.71
N ILE A 240 19.23 -25.88 5.02
CA ILE A 240 19.37 -25.54 3.61
C ILE A 240 18.99 -26.74 2.78
N LYS A 241 18.07 -26.54 1.85
CA LYS A 241 17.62 -27.56 0.89
C LYS A 241 17.45 -26.92 -0.50
N PRO A 242 17.49 -27.71 -1.58
CA PRO A 242 17.13 -27.22 -2.90
C PRO A 242 15.71 -26.65 -2.91
N ASN A 243 15.49 -25.58 -3.67
CA ASN A 243 14.14 -25.08 -3.93
C ASN A 243 13.39 -26.06 -4.82
N THR A 244 12.20 -26.46 -4.36
CA THR A 244 11.31 -27.32 -5.13
C THR A 244 10.63 -26.55 -6.26
N ALA A 245 10.48 -25.23 -6.13
CA ALA A 245 10.07 -24.36 -7.21
C ALA A 245 11.22 -24.16 -8.19
N LYS A 246 10.96 -24.44 -9.47
CA LYS A 246 11.98 -24.38 -10.54
C LYS A 246 12.05 -22.98 -11.15
N ASN A 247 13.26 -22.57 -11.54
CA ASN A 247 13.55 -21.34 -12.29
C ASN A 247 12.87 -20.08 -11.72
N VAL A 248 12.84 -19.96 -10.39
CA VAL A 248 12.16 -18.82 -9.75
C VAL A 248 12.97 -17.55 -9.95
N LEU A 249 12.38 -16.57 -10.61
CA LEU A 249 12.99 -15.24 -10.81
C LEU A 249 12.74 -14.31 -9.63
N MET A 250 11.53 -14.37 -9.08
CA MET A 250 11.06 -13.53 -7.98
C MET A 250 9.78 -14.12 -7.37
N ALA A 251 9.41 -13.67 -6.19
CA ALA A 251 8.21 -14.11 -5.47
C ALA A 251 7.59 -12.97 -4.67
N TYR A 252 6.28 -13.07 -4.48
CA TYR A 252 5.45 -12.15 -3.71
C TYR A 252 4.63 -12.96 -2.71
N ASP A 253 3.84 -12.30 -1.87
CA ASP A 253 3.12 -12.96 -0.78
C ASP A 253 2.19 -14.11 -1.23
N LYS A 254 1.64 -14.01 -2.44
CA LYS A 254 0.58 -14.92 -2.94
C LYS A 254 1.05 -15.90 -4.02
N TYR A 255 2.04 -15.50 -4.81
CA TYR A 255 2.53 -16.19 -5.99
C TYR A 255 4.01 -15.91 -6.23
N TYR A 256 4.62 -16.65 -7.15
CA TYR A 256 5.97 -16.39 -7.64
C TYR A 256 6.03 -16.42 -9.16
N PHE A 257 7.09 -15.83 -9.72
CA PHE A 257 7.36 -15.85 -11.15
C PHE A 257 8.41 -16.90 -11.46
N SER A 258 8.11 -17.77 -12.41
CA SER A 258 8.98 -18.85 -12.88
C SER A 258 9.28 -18.66 -14.37
N GLU A 259 10.54 -18.82 -14.77
CA GLU A 259 10.91 -18.82 -16.18
C GLU A 259 10.68 -20.20 -16.82
N THR A 260 9.93 -20.20 -17.91
CA THR A 260 9.60 -21.37 -18.72
C THR A 260 10.09 -21.17 -20.16
N GLU A 261 10.03 -22.21 -20.99
CA GLU A 261 10.34 -22.09 -22.43
C GLU A 261 9.46 -21.05 -23.16
N LYS A 262 8.25 -20.79 -22.65
CA LYS A 262 7.30 -19.81 -23.21
C LYS A 262 7.50 -18.39 -22.65
N GLY A 263 8.42 -18.21 -21.71
CA GLY A 263 8.67 -16.97 -20.98
C GLY A 263 8.31 -17.08 -19.51
N ILE A 264 8.13 -15.93 -18.87
CA ILE A 264 7.84 -15.78 -17.45
C ILE A 264 6.36 -16.10 -17.18
N GLN A 265 6.12 -16.97 -16.21
CA GLN A 265 4.80 -17.44 -15.80
C GLN A 265 4.57 -17.18 -14.31
N ILE A 266 3.34 -16.84 -13.94
CA ILE A 266 2.92 -16.73 -12.54
C ILE A 266 2.53 -18.11 -12.03
N VAL A 267 3.02 -18.47 -10.84
CA VAL A 267 2.73 -19.75 -10.20
C VAL A 267 2.34 -19.51 -8.74
N ASP A 268 1.20 -20.05 -8.34
CA ASP A 268 0.77 -20.05 -6.95
C ASP A 268 1.60 -21.04 -6.13
N PHE A 269 1.70 -20.79 -4.83
CA PHE A 269 2.49 -21.63 -3.93
C PHE A 269 1.98 -23.07 -3.74
N ASP A 270 0.77 -23.40 -4.21
CA ASP A 270 0.28 -24.77 -4.28
C ASP A 270 0.70 -25.51 -5.57
N GLY A 271 1.41 -24.82 -6.48
CA GLY A 271 1.87 -25.35 -7.76
C GLY A 271 0.96 -25.03 -8.94
N THR A 272 -0.19 -24.38 -8.70
CA THR A 272 -1.09 -23.96 -9.77
C THR A 272 -0.43 -22.86 -10.59
N ALA A 273 -0.23 -23.10 -11.89
CA ALA A 273 0.36 -22.11 -12.80
C ALA A 273 -0.72 -21.36 -13.57
N ALA A 274 -0.51 -20.07 -13.79
CA ALA A 274 -1.36 -19.26 -14.65
C ALA A 274 -1.36 -19.82 -16.08
N PRO A 275 -2.47 -19.74 -16.85
CA PRO A 275 -2.57 -20.35 -18.17
C PRO A 275 -1.75 -19.63 -19.26
N PHE A 276 -1.01 -18.58 -18.90
CA PHE A 276 -0.25 -17.72 -19.79
C PHE A 276 1.19 -17.56 -19.30
N ALA A 277 2.08 -17.29 -20.24
CA ALA A 277 3.47 -16.90 -19.99
C ALA A 277 3.87 -15.86 -21.04
N TYR A 278 4.69 -14.90 -20.63
CA TYR A 278 5.16 -13.82 -21.51
C TYR A 278 6.66 -13.61 -21.38
N PRO A 279 7.38 -13.24 -22.46
CA PRO A 279 8.80 -12.91 -22.40
C PRO A 279 9.15 -11.86 -21.33
N PHE A 280 8.20 -10.95 -21.08
CA PHE A 280 8.26 -10.01 -19.98
C PHE A 280 6.93 -10.04 -19.22
N LEU A 281 7.02 -10.22 -17.91
CA LEU A 281 5.87 -10.23 -17.02
C LEU A 281 6.33 -9.77 -15.63
N GLU A 282 5.67 -8.75 -15.08
CA GLU A 282 5.93 -8.27 -13.73
C GLU A 282 4.65 -7.68 -13.10
N PRO A 283 4.61 -7.49 -11.78
CA PRO A 283 3.49 -6.80 -11.16
C PRO A 283 3.37 -5.36 -11.66
N VAL A 284 2.13 -4.89 -11.79
CA VAL A 284 1.83 -3.52 -12.24
C VAL A 284 2.57 -2.45 -11.42
N LYS A 285 2.80 -2.70 -10.12
CA LYS A 285 3.53 -1.80 -9.21
C LYS A 285 4.95 -1.42 -9.63
N ASN A 286 5.58 -2.21 -10.50
CA ASN A 286 6.97 -1.97 -10.93
C ASN A 286 7.07 -1.08 -12.19
N ARG A 287 6.08 -1.17 -13.11
CA ARG A 287 6.14 -0.48 -14.41
C ARG A 287 5.24 0.74 -14.53
N VAL A 288 4.12 0.72 -13.81
CA VAL A 288 3.06 1.71 -14.00
C VAL A 288 3.29 2.89 -13.09
N ALA A 289 3.03 4.10 -13.58
CA ALA A 289 3.07 5.29 -12.73
C ALA A 289 1.79 5.39 -11.90
N PHE A 290 1.90 5.60 -10.59
CA PHE A 290 0.78 5.68 -9.67
C PHE A 290 0.57 7.12 -9.17
N TYR A 291 -0.56 7.73 -9.52
CA TYR A 291 -0.95 9.05 -9.03
C TYR A 291 -2.24 8.95 -8.22
N ILE A 292 -2.11 8.28 -7.08
CA ILE A 292 -3.20 7.52 -6.47
C ILE A 292 -2.94 7.45 -4.94
N ASN A 293 -3.86 7.96 -4.08
CA ASN A 293 -3.75 7.90 -2.60
C ASN A 293 -3.84 6.47 -2.02
N THR A 294 -2.90 6.05 -1.19
CA THR A 294 -2.44 4.64 -1.07
C THR A 294 -3.12 3.75 -0.02
N PHE A 295 -4.17 4.20 0.69
CA PHE A 295 -4.82 3.35 1.69
C PHE A 295 -5.79 2.34 1.06
N GLY A 296 -5.43 1.04 1.07
CA GLY A 296 -6.33 -0.08 0.73
C GLY A 296 -6.20 -0.69 -0.68
N ARG A 297 -5.18 -0.33 -1.46
CA ARG A 297 -5.07 -0.71 -2.88
C ARG A 297 -4.31 -1.97 -3.21
N GLU A 298 -3.54 -2.51 -2.27
CA GLU A 298 -2.76 -3.74 -2.47
C GLU A 298 -3.67 -4.84 -3.06
N ALA A 299 -4.91 -4.94 -2.58
CA ALA A 299 -5.87 -5.93 -3.06
C ALA A 299 -6.19 -5.88 -4.57
N ILE A 300 -6.15 -4.70 -5.20
CA ILE A 300 -6.44 -4.53 -6.64
C ILE A 300 -5.17 -4.69 -7.46
N THR A 301 -4.10 -3.97 -7.11
CA THR A 301 -2.84 -4.01 -7.85
C THR A 301 -2.13 -5.35 -7.75
N ASP A 302 -2.31 -6.11 -6.66
CA ASP A 302 -1.76 -7.47 -6.51
C ASP A 302 -2.31 -8.48 -7.52
N LYS A 303 -3.41 -8.14 -8.21
CA LYS A 303 -4.07 -9.03 -9.18
C LYS A 303 -3.82 -8.62 -10.63
N LEU A 304 -3.03 -7.56 -10.84
CA LEU A 304 -2.75 -6.99 -12.16
C LEU A 304 -1.26 -7.06 -12.47
N PHE A 305 -0.97 -7.41 -13.71
CA PHE A 305 0.37 -7.63 -14.21
C PHE A 305 0.61 -6.82 -15.47
N THR A 306 1.81 -6.27 -15.56
CA THR A 306 2.31 -5.68 -16.80
C THR A 306 2.93 -6.80 -17.62
N PHE A 307 2.57 -6.89 -18.90
CA PHE A 307 3.13 -7.90 -19.80
C PHE A 307 3.65 -7.27 -21.10
N SER A 308 4.62 -7.93 -21.72
CA SER A 308 5.07 -7.62 -23.08
C SER A 308 5.37 -8.89 -23.87
N PRO A 309 5.06 -8.92 -25.18
CA PRO A 309 5.54 -9.98 -26.07
C PRO A 309 7.05 -9.87 -26.36
N ARG A 310 7.71 -8.78 -25.94
CA ARG A 310 9.14 -8.54 -26.10
C ARG A 310 9.84 -8.63 -24.74
N LYS A 311 11.08 -9.12 -24.73
CA LYS A 311 11.82 -9.35 -23.48
C LYS A 311 12.20 -8.03 -22.79
N GLU A 312 12.38 -6.97 -23.58
CA GLU A 312 12.78 -5.64 -23.14
C GLU A 312 11.64 -4.87 -22.44
N GLY A 313 10.38 -5.23 -22.72
CA GLY A 313 9.21 -4.55 -22.16
C GLY A 313 9.04 -3.10 -22.65
N ASP A 314 9.55 -2.77 -23.84
CA ASP A 314 9.45 -1.44 -24.47
C ASP A 314 8.01 -1.02 -24.80
N ILE A 315 7.17 -2.00 -25.14
CA ILE A 315 5.72 -1.88 -25.25
C ILE A 315 5.07 -2.80 -24.23
N ILE A 316 4.07 -2.29 -23.51
CA ILE A 316 3.46 -2.97 -22.39
C ILE A 316 1.94 -2.93 -22.47
N GLY A 317 1.32 -3.96 -21.88
CA GLY A 317 -0.11 -4.08 -21.67
C GLY A 317 -0.40 -4.46 -20.22
N ILE A 318 -1.69 -4.55 -19.88
CA ILE A 318 -2.16 -4.95 -18.55
C ILE A 318 -2.98 -6.23 -18.70
N ILE A 319 -2.66 -7.23 -17.87
CA ILE A 319 -3.37 -8.50 -17.80
C ILE A 319 -3.75 -8.78 -16.33
N ASP A 320 -4.86 -9.45 -16.10
CA ASP A 320 -5.20 -9.93 -14.75
C ASP A 320 -4.61 -11.31 -14.46
N GLN A 321 -4.72 -11.76 -13.21
CA GLN A 321 -4.23 -13.07 -12.78
C GLN A 321 -4.89 -14.26 -13.52
N SER A 322 -6.08 -14.09 -14.11
CA SER A 322 -6.74 -15.13 -14.90
C SER A 322 -6.21 -15.25 -16.33
N GLY A 323 -5.48 -14.23 -16.80
CA GLY A 323 -4.98 -14.13 -18.16
C GLY A 323 -5.86 -13.29 -19.07
N LYS A 324 -6.86 -12.60 -18.52
CA LYS A 324 -7.68 -11.67 -19.29
C LYS A 324 -6.84 -10.42 -19.55
N ILE A 325 -6.61 -10.13 -20.83
CA ILE A 325 -6.00 -8.88 -21.27
C ILE A 325 -6.99 -7.75 -20.98
N ILE A 326 -6.58 -6.81 -20.12
CA ILE A 326 -7.30 -5.56 -19.85
C ILE A 326 -6.86 -4.51 -20.86
N LEU A 327 -5.55 -4.30 -21.00
CA LEU A 327 -4.96 -3.41 -22.00
C LEU A 327 -4.00 -4.22 -22.89
N PRO A 328 -4.10 -4.12 -24.23
CA PRO A 328 -3.16 -4.79 -25.13
C PRO A 328 -1.73 -4.27 -24.97
N ALA A 329 -0.75 -5.09 -25.33
CA ALA A 329 0.67 -4.72 -25.24
C ALA A 329 1.12 -3.85 -26.41
N GLU A 330 0.72 -2.58 -26.40
CA GLU A 330 1.02 -1.59 -27.43
C GLU A 330 1.37 -0.21 -26.88
N PHE A 331 1.43 -0.04 -25.56
CA PHE A 331 1.66 1.24 -24.92
C PHE A 331 3.10 1.37 -24.45
N ASN A 332 3.71 2.53 -24.67
CA ASN A 332 5.04 2.83 -24.15
C ASN A 332 4.98 3.36 -22.71
N LEU A 333 3.81 3.89 -22.31
CA LEU A 333 3.55 4.35 -20.95
C LEU A 333 2.13 4.02 -20.53
N ILE A 334 1.98 3.56 -19.30
CA ILE A 334 0.69 3.38 -18.61
C ILE A 334 0.81 4.04 -17.24
N ALA A 335 -0.17 4.86 -16.88
CA ALA A 335 -0.33 5.43 -15.55
C ALA A 335 -1.71 5.09 -15.00
N MET A 336 -1.77 4.71 -13.72
CA MET A 336 -3.02 4.51 -12.99
C MET A 336 -3.31 5.72 -12.13
N GLN A 337 -4.48 6.31 -12.32
CA GLN A 337 -4.86 7.56 -11.66
C GLN A 337 -6.21 7.44 -10.97
N GLU A 338 -6.33 8.12 -9.83
CA GLU A 338 -7.59 8.23 -9.09
C GLU A 338 -8.32 9.49 -9.44
N ILE A 339 -9.61 9.50 -9.12
CA ILE A 339 -10.39 10.72 -9.19
C ILE A 339 -10.37 11.37 -7.82
N HIS A 340 -9.70 12.52 -7.75
CA HIS A 340 -9.76 13.37 -6.58
C HIS A 340 -10.95 14.32 -6.70
N TYR A 341 -12.02 13.99 -5.99
CA TYR A 341 -13.13 14.93 -5.77
C TYR A 341 -12.72 15.94 -4.69
N TYR A 342 -12.10 17.05 -5.08
CA TYR A 342 -11.77 18.13 -4.15
C TYR A 342 -13.03 18.85 -3.61
N TYR A 343 -14.17 18.71 -4.30
CA TYR A 343 -15.48 19.24 -3.93
C TYR A 343 -16.56 18.17 -4.11
N GLN A 344 -17.75 18.35 -3.51
CA GLN A 344 -18.88 17.42 -3.75
C GLN A 344 -19.23 17.43 -5.25
N PRO A 345 -19.08 16.29 -5.96
CA PRO A 345 -19.37 16.23 -7.39
C PRO A 345 -20.87 16.44 -7.65
N SER A 346 -21.22 16.99 -8.81
CA SER A 346 -22.62 16.98 -9.26
C SER A 346 -23.14 15.55 -9.44
N GLU A 347 -24.45 15.37 -9.33
CA GLU A 347 -25.08 14.05 -9.50
C GLU A 347 -24.83 13.47 -10.90
N GLU A 348 -24.89 14.31 -11.93
CA GLU A 348 -24.57 13.95 -13.31
C GLU A 348 -23.14 13.41 -13.47
N LEU A 349 -22.17 14.06 -12.82
CA LEU A 349 -20.77 13.61 -12.80
C LEU A 349 -20.64 12.26 -12.10
N ARG A 350 -21.24 12.12 -10.92
CA ARG A 350 -21.22 10.85 -10.20
C ARG A 350 -21.82 9.70 -11.02
N ASN A 351 -22.91 9.97 -11.73
CA ASN A 351 -23.57 8.99 -12.60
C ASN A 351 -22.69 8.61 -13.78
N PHE A 352 -22.08 9.57 -14.48
CA PHE A 352 -21.13 9.28 -15.56
C PHE A 352 -19.99 8.38 -15.10
N PHE A 353 -19.34 8.72 -13.98
CA PHE A 353 -18.22 7.95 -13.45
C PHE A 353 -18.64 6.54 -13.01
N LYS A 354 -19.85 6.40 -12.46
CA LYS A 354 -20.43 5.10 -12.09
C LYS A 354 -20.74 4.25 -13.32
N GLU A 355 -21.43 4.82 -14.30
CA GLU A 355 -21.83 4.16 -15.56
C GLU A 355 -20.62 3.71 -16.37
N ASN A 356 -19.55 4.49 -16.37
CA ASN A 356 -18.31 4.19 -17.09
C ASN A 356 -17.27 3.42 -16.23
N LYS A 357 -17.63 3.01 -15.01
CA LYS A 357 -16.76 2.23 -14.09
C LYS A 357 -15.42 2.89 -13.80
N LEU A 358 -15.44 4.21 -13.61
CA LEU A 358 -14.27 5.04 -13.35
C LEU A 358 -14.06 5.31 -11.85
N LEU A 359 -15.03 5.00 -10.99
CA LEU A 359 -15.04 5.40 -9.57
C LEU A 359 -13.83 4.97 -8.73
N ASN A 360 -13.13 3.90 -9.11
CA ASN A 360 -11.95 3.42 -8.38
C ASN A 360 -10.68 4.07 -8.91
N PHE A 361 -10.38 3.84 -10.18
CA PHE A 361 -9.24 4.38 -10.90
C PHE A 361 -9.47 4.18 -12.39
N TYR A 362 -8.59 4.77 -13.19
CA TYR A 362 -8.56 4.63 -14.63
C TYR A 362 -7.11 4.65 -15.13
N TYR A 363 -6.91 4.19 -16.35
CA TYR A 363 -5.60 4.19 -17.00
C TYR A 363 -5.46 5.41 -17.89
N PHE A 364 -4.33 6.08 -17.82
CA PHE A 364 -3.85 7.00 -18.83
C PHE A 364 -2.69 6.35 -19.57
N THR A 365 -2.78 6.26 -20.89
CA THR A 365 -1.77 5.59 -21.70
C THR A 365 -1.19 6.51 -22.75
N VAL A 366 0.04 6.20 -23.16
CA VAL A 366 0.71 6.81 -24.31
C VAL A 366 1.18 5.69 -25.23
N LYS A 367 0.74 5.75 -26.48
CA LYS A 367 1.20 4.89 -27.57
C LYS A 367 1.95 5.73 -28.59
N ASN A 368 3.21 5.40 -28.84
CA ASN A 368 4.01 6.07 -29.84
C ASN A 368 3.74 5.44 -31.20
N GLU A 369 3.15 6.20 -32.12
CA GLU A 369 3.06 5.88 -33.56
C GLU A 369 4.14 6.69 -34.30
N ASP A 370 4.58 6.27 -35.48
CA ASP A 370 5.77 6.82 -36.18
C ASP A 370 5.98 8.33 -35.97
N THR A 371 5.02 9.13 -36.44
CA THR A 371 5.04 10.60 -36.36
C THR A 371 4.12 11.20 -35.30
N HIS A 372 3.34 10.37 -34.59
CA HIS A 372 2.30 10.83 -33.66
C HIS A 372 2.38 10.11 -32.31
N ASP A 373 1.98 10.78 -31.24
CA ASP A 373 1.64 10.14 -29.97
C ASP A 373 0.12 10.08 -29.82
N VAL A 374 -0.36 8.92 -29.38
CA VAL A 374 -1.76 8.69 -29.02
C VAL A 374 -1.86 8.63 -27.51
N TYR A 375 -2.53 9.63 -26.94
CA TYR A 375 -2.86 9.73 -25.54
C TYR A 375 -4.28 9.24 -25.33
N ALA A 376 -4.53 8.35 -24.38
CA ALA A 376 -5.87 7.82 -24.17
C ALA A 376 -6.18 7.55 -22.70
N LEU A 377 -7.46 7.62 -22.37
CA LEU A 377 -8.01 7.20 -21.09
C LEU A 377 -8.82 5.93 -21.25
N TYR A 378 -8.57 4.95 -20.38
CA TYR A 378 -9.32 3.71 -20.30
C TYR A 378 -9.88 3.50 -18.90
N ASN A 379 -11.07 2.92 -18.78
CA ASN A 379 -11.56 2.50 -17.47
C ASN A 379 -10.81 1.25 -16.95
N GLN A 380 -11.10 0.84 -15.72
CA GLN A 380 -10.48 -0.32 -15.08
C GLN A 380 -10.65 -1.64 -15.85
N GLU A 381 -11.62 -1.73 -16.77
CA GLU A 381 -11.88 -2.91 -17.60
C GLU A 381 -11.22 -2.84 -18.98
N GLY A 382 -10.48 -1.76 -19.26
CA GLY A 382 -9.78 -1.57 -20.54
C GLY A 382 -10.64 -0.97 -21.65
N GLN A 383 -11.79 -0.37 -21.31
CA GLN A 383 -12.63 0.30 -22.31
C GLN A 383 -12.17 1.74 -22.53
N GLU A 384 -11.94 2.12 -23.79
CA GLU A 384 -11.52 3.46 -24.20
C GLU A 384 -12.62 4.49 -23.87
N ILE A 385 -12.30 5.42 -22.97
CA ILE A 385 -13.15 6.57 -22.64
C ILE A 385 -12.97 7.63 -23.71
N ILE A 386 -11.73 8.08 -23.92
CA ILE A 386 -11.40 9.12 -24.88
C ILE A 386 -9.93 9.00 -25.31
N LYS A 387 -9.62 9.49 -26.50
CA LYS A 387 -8.25 9.58 -27.01
C LYS A 387 -7.98 10.90 -27.70
N LEU A 388 -6.70 11.25 -27.75
CA LEU A 388 -6.12 12.39 -28.42
C LEU A 388 -4.91 11.90 -29.22
N LYS A 389 -4.85 12.22 -30.51
CA LYS A 389 -3.72 11.88 -31.39
C LYS A 389 -3.07 13.17 -31.87
N GLU A 390 -1.78 13.35 -31.56
CA GLU A 390 -1.03 14.56 -31.89
C GLU A 390 0.36 14.23 -32.42
N ASP A 391 0.96 15.14 -33.19
CA ASP A 391 2.37 15.05 -33.55
C ASP A 391 3.26 15.00 -32.29
N LYS A 392 4.40 14.31 -32.37
CA LYS A 392 5.42 14.16 -31.30
C LYS A 392 6.15 15.44 -30.87
N LYS A 393 5.55 16.61 -31.10
CA LYS A 393 6.15 17.93 -30.85
C LYS A 393 6.08 18.34 -29.38
N ASP A 394 5.15 17.77 -28.62
CA ASP A 394 4.85 18.22 -27.26
C ASP A 394 4.22 17.11 -26.42
N ARG A 395 4.51 17.11 -25.11
CA ARG A 395 3.90 16.16 -24.16
C ARG A 395 2.54 16.68 -23.70
N TRP A 396 1.52 15.84 -23.82
CA TRP A 396 0.17 16.18 -23.38
C TRP A 396 -0.13 15.61 -21.99
N THR A 397 -0.75 16.44 -21.16
CA THR A 397 -1.42 16.06 -19.91
C THR A 397 -2.92 16.21 -20.09
N TYR A 398 -3.69 15.79 -19.09
CA TYR A 398 -5.13 16.00 -19.09
C TYR A 398 -5.63 16.43 -17.71
N GLN A 399 -6.80 17.02 -17.72
CA GLN A 399 -7.54 17.41 -16.52
C GLN A 399 -9.02 17.23 -16.81
N PHE A 400 -9.74 16.58 -15.90
CA PHE A 400 -11.19 16.64 -15.91
C PHE A 400 -11.60 18.07 -15.54
N ASP A 401 -12.33 18.73 -16.45
CA ASP A 401 -12.82 20.07 -16.20
C ASP A 401 -14.19 19.97 -15.51
N LEU A 402 -14.21 20.38 -14.25
CA LEU A 402 -15.32 20.14 -13.33
C LEU A 402 -16.17 21.40 -13.08
N MET A 403 -15.93 22.49 -13.82
CA MET A 403 -16.46 23.81 -13.51
C MET A 403 -17.36 24.39 -14.61
N GLU A 404 -18.51 24.90 -14.14
CA GLU A 404 -19.36 25.99 -14.66
C GLU A 404 -20.55 25.75 -15.61
N GLN A 405 -20.77 24.59 -16.25
CA GLN A 405 -21.91 24.48 -17.21
C GLN A 405 -22.72 23.17 -17.28
N ASN A 406 -22.74 22.31 -16.25
CA ASN A 406 -23.44 21.01 -16.32
C ASN A 406 -23.02 20.17 -17.55
N ARG A 407 -21.77 20.26 -17.98
CA ARG A 407 -21.23 19.51 -19.12
C ARG A 407 -19.99 18.75 -18.68
N LEU A 408 -19.98 17.45 -18.97
CA LEU A 408 -18.87 16.54 -18.67
C LEU A 408 -17.76 16.77 -19.70
N GLN A 409 -16.65 17.36 -19.27
CA GLN A 409 -15.57 17.73 -20.18
C GLN A 409 -14.20 17.24 -19.70
N ILE A 410 -13.31 17.06 -20.66
CA ILE A 410 -11.90 16.80 -20.41
C ILE A 410 -11.03 17.76 -21.22
N LYS A 411 -10.08 18.39 -20.52
CA LYS A 411 -9.05 19.24 -21.09
C LYS A 411 -7.81 18.40 -21.31
N PHE A 412 -7.32 18.33 -22.54
CA PHE A 412 -5.95 17.93 -22.83
C PHE A 412 -5.09 19.18 -23.00
N GLN A 413 -3.92 19.21 -22.37
CA GLN A 413 -3.07 20.41 -22.33
C GLN A 413 -1.62 20.05 -22.66
N CYS A 414 -0.93 20.90 -23.42
CA CYS A 414 0.51 20.85 -23.62
C CYS A 414 1.16 22.19 -23.25
N SER A 415 2.38 22.47 -23.74
CA SER A 415 3.13 23.68 -23.37
C SER A 415 2.37 24.98 -23.70
N ASN A 416 1.70 25.04 -24.86
CA ASN A 416 1.11 26.26 -25.41
C ASN A 416 -0.36 26.11 -25.83
N LYS A 417 -0.94 24.90 -25.75
CA LYS A 417 -2.26 24.59 -26.30
C LYS A 417 -3.11 23.81 -25.30
N THR A 418 -4.41 24.02 -25.38
CA THR A 418 -5.44 23.23 -24.70
C THR A 418 -6.49 22.81 -25.72
N LYS A 419 -6.93 21.56 -25.64
CA LYS A 419 -8.07 21.01 -26.39
C LYS A 419 -9.09 20.48 -25.41
N ILE A 420 -10.35 20.87 -25.58
CA ILE A 420 -11.44 20.52 -24.67
C ILE A 420 -12.41 19.62 -25.41
N TYR A 421 -12.71 18.45 -24.83
CA TYR A 421 -13.62 17.48 -25.40
C TYR A 421 -14.84 17.27 -24.50
N ASP A 422 -15.98 17.01 -25.14
CA ASP A 422 -17.17 16.50 -24.45
C ASP A 422 -16.96 15.02 -24.15
N LEU A 423 -17.11 14.60 -22.89
CA LEU A 423 -16.91 13.19 -22.52
C LEU A 423 -18.07 12.28 -22.94
N LYS A 424 -19.27 12.84 -23.18
CA LYS A 424 -20.45 12.08 -23.59
C LYS A 424 -20.46 11.86 -25.09
N THR A 425 -20.21 12.90 -25.88
CA THR A 425 -20.17 12.80 -27.36
C THR A 425 -18.78 12.44 -27.89
N LYS A 426 -17.72 12.62 -27.09
CA LYS A 426 -16.30 12.48 -27.48
C LYS A 426 -15.86 13.49 -28.55
N GLU A 427 -16.63 14.55 -28.77
CA GLU A 427 -16.33 15.57 -29.77
C GLU A 427 -15.45 16.69 -29.19
N LEU A 428 -14.59 17.26 -30.04
CA LEU A 428 -13.78 18.43 -29.70
C LEU A 428 -14.69 19.66 -29.63
N ILE A 429 -14.79 20.28 -28.46
CA ILE A 429 -15.62 21.47 -28.22
C ILE A 429 -14.82 22.75 -28.45
N ALA A 430 -13.56 22.80 -28.00
CA ALA A 430 -12.76 24.03 -28.03
C ALA A 430 -11.26 23.77 -28.16
N VAL A 431 -10.56 24.74 -28.75
CA VAL A 431 -9.10 24.81 -28.82
C VAL A 431 -8.66 26.20 -28.39
N GLY A 432 -7.69 26.30 -27.49
CA GLY A 432 -7.20 27.57 -26.96
C GLY A 432 -5.75 27.51 -26.48
N PRO A 433 -5.21 28.63 -25.96
CA PRO A 433 -3.91 28.63 -25.28
C PRO A 433 -3.97 27.80 -23.99
N ARG A 434 -2.81 27.41 -23.46
CA ARG A 434 -2.74 26.71 -22.16
C ARG A 434 -3.41 27.56 -21.07
N GLN A 435 -4.43 26.99 -20.43
CA GLN A 435 -5.10 27.58 -19.26
C GLN A 435 -4.45 27.00 -17.99
N TRP A 436 -4.03 27.88 -17.07
CA TRP A 436 -3.40 27.51 -15.80
C TRP A 436 -4.42 27.26 -14.70
#